data_AF-Q7VHZ7-F1
#
_entry.id   AF-Q7VHZ7-F1
#
_cell.length_a   1.000
_cell.length_b   1.000
_cell.length_c   1.000
_cell.angle_alpha   90.00
_cell.angle_beta   90.00
_cell.angle_gamma   90.00
#
_symmetry.space_group_name_H-M   'P 1'
#
loop_
_entity.id
_entity.type
_entity.pdbx_description
1 polymer ?
#
loop_
_entity_poly.entity_id
_entity_poly.type
_entity_poly.pdbx_seq_one_letter_code
_entity_poly.pdbx_strand_id
1 'polypeptide(L)'
;MLCFYLYLQSAFYPCSIYNAVSQGDIKKIERLLKSGVNPNVKCQTKGVIADILRYIFFPLSEKGQTPLDRAIQDMKEAYNLWGSPIISNDIITLLIESGAVIEKEKIDYLPLIFEYASKEVIELFLAKGAFNGSEEQSRSIVLSALGRSAENIQEYEEIAELALSFVQSKELKQEILDRVFLYWSYSTNKMAILLKQGANINVTDENGESKLMEVLRAIPFTRNAEEIIFLIRNGIDVNIKNKHSNITALDIINRQKQKYEYDKVSSEVIEKLLYEKGAKSGAQLPK
;
A
#
# COMPACT_ATOMS: atom_id res chain seq x y z
N MET A 1 31.55 42.71 -10.86
CA MET A 1 31.60 41.86 -9.65
C MET A 1 30.22 41.49 -9.12
N LEU A 2 29.23 42.40 -9.00
CA LEU A 2 27.88 42.05 -8.54
C LEU A 2 27.15 41.00 -9.41
N CYS A 3 27.22 41.10 -10.75
CA CYS A 3 26.59 40.08 -11.62
C CYS A 3 27.26 38.70 -11.53
N PHE A 4 28.57 38.64 -11.25
CA PHE A 4 29.29 37.37 -11.08
C PHE A 4 29.03 36.76 -9.69
N TYR A 5 28.77 37.59 -8.68
CA TYR A 5 28.37 37.18 -7.34
C TYR A 5 26.91 36.68 -7.29
N LEU A 6 26.01 37.32 -8.03
CA LEU A 6 24.64 36.85 -8.26
C LEU A 6 24.63 35.53 -9.07
N TYR A 7 25.54 35.39 -10.05
CA TYR A 7 25.70 34.16 -10.84
C TYR A 7 26.29 33.00 -10.01
N LEU A 8 27.23 33.29 -9.10
CA LEU A 8 27.81 32.31 -8.17
C LEU A 8 26.82 31.91 -7.06
N GLN A 9 25.96 32.81 -6.59
CA GLN A 9 24.80 32.41 -5.79
C GLN A 9 23.88 31.52 -6.61
N SER A 10 23.48 31.90 -7.84
CA SER A 10 22.56 31.10 -8.66
C SER A 10 23.09 29.73 -9.15
N ALA A 11 24.39 29.44 -9.00
CA ALA A 11 24.98 28.15 -9.40
C ALA A 11 25.07 27.12 -8.25
N PHE A 12 25.17 27.56 -7.00
CA PHE A 12 25.08 26.70 -5.80
C PHE A 12 23.71 26.77 -5.09
N TYR A 13 22.89 27.80 -5.37
CA TYR A 13 21.54 27.97 -4.84
C TYR A 13 20.42 27.13 -5.46
N PRO A 14 20.46 26.65 -6.71
CA PRO A 14 19.23 26.15 -7.33
C PRO A 14 18.82 24.84 -6.65
N CYS A 15 19.77 24.04 -6.15
CA CYS A 15 19.50 22.85 -5.34
C CYS A 15 19.27 23.10 -3.84
N SER A 16 19.22 24.36 -3.39
CA SER A 16 18.92 24.68 -1.99
C SER A 16 17.51 24.25 -1.58
N ILE A 17 16.55 24.35 -2.51
CA ILE A 17 15.17 23.89 -2.30
C ILE A 17 15.11 22.36 -2.24
N TYR A 18 15.86 21.66 -3.11
CA TYR A 18 15.98 20.21 -3.07
C TYR A 18 16.50 19.71 -1.70
N ASN A 19 17.55 20.35 -1.19
CA ASN A 19 18.08 20.03 0.14
C ASN A 19 17.11 20.38 1.26
N ALA A 20 16.35 21.47 1.14
CA ALA A 20 15.33 21.84 2.12
C ALA A 20 14.18 20.82 2.16
N VAL A 21 13.77 20.29 1.00
CA VAL A 21 12.83 19.16 0.89
C VAL A 21 13.38 17.93 1.58
N SER A 22 14.61 17.52 1.30
CA SER A 22 15.22 16.36 1.96
C SER A 22 15.38 16.52 3.48
N GLN A 23 15.31 17.75 4.00
CA GLN A 23 15.38 18.05 5.43
C GLN A 23 13.99 18.22 6.06
N GLY A 24 12.92 18.22 5.26
CA GLY A 24 11.56 18.51 5.74
C GLY A 24 11.35 19.95 6.21
N ASP A 25 12.23 20.90 5.84
CA ASP A 25 12.18 22.28 6.33
C ASP A 25 11.19 23.12 5.51
N ILE A 26 9.89 22.94 5.79
CA ILE A 26 8.79 23.60 5.07
C ILE A 26 8.92 25.13 5.08
N LYS A 27 9.35 25.73 6.20
CA LYS A 27 9.53 27.19 6.32
C LYS A 27 10.63 27.70 5.39
N LYS A 28 11.69 26.91 5.21
CA LYS A 28 12.76 27.24 4.26
C LYS A 28 12.29 27.03 2.82
N ILE A 29 11.54 25.97 2.54
CA ILE A 29 10.94 25.74 1.22
C ILE A 29 10.05 26.93 0.83
N GLU A 30 9.13 27.35 1.71
CA GLU A 30 8.26 28.51 1.47
C GLU A 30 9.05 29.79 1.18
N ARG A 31 10.09 30.08 1.97
CA ARG A 31 10.93 31.27 1.75
C ARG A 31 11.65 31.23 0.41
N LEU A 32 12.17 30.06 0.01
CA LEU A 32 12.86 29.88 -1.26
C LEU A 32 11.90 30.07 -2.44
N LEU A 33 10.71 29.47 -2.37
CA LEU A 33 9.66 29.63 -3.39
C LEU A 33 9.20 31.09 -3.51
N LYS A 34 8.97 31.78 -2.38
CA LYS A 34 8.65 33.22 -2.34
C LYS A 34 9.76 34.11 -2.92
N SER A 35 11.02 33.69 -2.83
CA SER A 35 12.15 34.40 -3.48
C SER A 35 12.32 34.09 -4.97
N GLY A 36 11.45 33.27 -5.57
CA GLY A 36 11.47 32.96 -6.99
C GLY A 36 12.38 31.79 -7.39
N VAL A 37 12.78 30.93 -6.44
CA VAL A 37 13.53 29.71 -6.77
C VAL A 37 12.63 28.79 -7.60
N ASN A 38 13.14 28.31 -8.74
CA ASN A 38 12.41 27.41 -9.62
C ASN A 38 12.19 26.03 -8.94
N PRO A 39 10.94 25.60 -8.69
CA PRO A 39 10.64 24.30 -8.07
C PRO A 39 10.95 23.10 -8.99
N ASN A 40 11.24 23.33 -10.27
CA ASN A 40 11.54 22.31 -11.26
C ASN A 40 13.04 22.15 -11.54
N VAL A 41 13.89 22.74 -10.71
CA VAL A 41 15.34 22.53 -10.76
C VAL A 41 15.67 21.04 -10.72
N LYS A 42 16.53 20.56 -11.62
CA LYS A 42 17.04 19.19 -11.59
C LYS A 42 18.40 19.17 -10.90
N CYS A 43 18.51 18.40 -9.83
CA CYS A 43 19.69 18.31 -8.98
C CYS A 43 20.34 16.93 -9.10
N GLN A 44 21.64 16.90 -9.41
CA GLN A 44 22.43 15.67 -9.38
C GLN A 44 22.99 15.45 -7.98
N THR A 45 22.67 14.34 -7.34
CA THR A 45 23.31 13.94 -6.08
C THR A 45 24.59 13.17 -6.42
N LYS A 46 25.76 13.84 -6.41
CA LYS A 46 27.05 13.15 -6.26
C LYS A 46 27.30 13.01 -4.76
N GLY A 47 27.00 11.84 -4.19
CA GLY A 47 26.80 11.65 -2.75
C GLY A 47 28.05 11.44 -1.90
N VAL A 48 27.82 11.14 -0.62
CA VAL A 48 28.85 10.70 0.35
C VAL A 48 28.23 9.71 1.34
N ILE A 49 28.78 8.49 1.38
CA ILE A 49 28.66 7.43 2.43
C ILE A 49 27.28 6.76 2.61
N ALA A 50 26.16 7.47 2.48
CA ALA A 50 24.82 6.85 2.56
C ALA A 50 24.47 5.97 1.34
N ASP A 51 25.25 6.10 0.25
CA ASP A 51 24.96 5.47 -1.03
C ASP A 51 25.33 3.99 -1.12
N ILE A 52 26.22 3.44 -0.28
CA ILE A 52 26.52 1.99 -0.33
C ILE A 52 25.29 1.18 0.12
N LEU A 53 24.53 1.69 1.08
CA LEU A 53 23.26 1.07 1.51
C LEU A 53 22.11 1.38 0.53
N ARG A 54 22.08 2.57 -0.10
CA ARG A 54 21.07 2.94 -1.10
C ARG A 54 21.24 2.22 -2.45
N TYR A 55 22.47 2.00 -2.93
CA TYR A 55 22.75 1.34 -4.21
C TYR A 55 22.24 -0.11 -4.27
N ILE A 56 22.21 -0.78 -3.12
CA ILE A 56 21.80 -2.19 -3.03
C ILE A 56 20.28 -2.33 -3.11
N PHE A 57 19.51 -1.33 -2.65
CA PHE A 57 18.05 -1.41 -2.58
C PHE A 57 17.31 -0.59 -3.64
N PHE A 58 17.87 0.52 -4.14
CA PHE A 58 17.17 1.41 -5.08
C PHE A 58 18.14 2.06 -6.08
N PRO A 59 18.20 1.62 -7.34
CA PRO A 59 19.04 2.25 -8.36
C PRO A 59 18.52 3.66 -8.67
N LEU A 60 19.20 4.68 -8.15
CA LEU A 60 18.95 6.08 -8.51
C LEU A 60 19.36 6.32 -9.96
N SER A 61 18.46 6.89 -10.77
CA SER A 61 18.76 7.24 -12.15
C SER A 61 19.86 8.30 -12.21
N GLU A 62 20.83 8.15 -13.14
CA GLU A 62 21.87 9.16 -13.43
C GLU A 62 21.33 10.53 -13.92
N LYS A 63 20.01 10.67 -14.05
CA LYS A 63 19.30 11.90 -14.42
C LYS A 63 18.93 12.67 -13.15
N GLY A 64 19.28 13.96 -13.07
CA GLY A 64 19.01 14.80 -11.89
C GLY A 64 17.53 14.82 -11.49
N GLN A 65 17.26 14.80 -10.18
CA GLN A 65 15.93 14.76 -9.58
C GLN A 65 15.40 16.16 -9.26
N THR A 66 14.09 16.35 -9.37
CA THR A 66 13.41 17.58 -8.93
C THR A 66 13.13 17.57 -7.43
N PRO A 67 12.88 18.73 -6.80
CA PRO A 67 12.34 18.83 -5.45
C PRO A 67 11.08 17.99 -5.24
N LEU A 68 10.18 17.92 -6.23
CA LEU A 68 8.98 17.09 -6.15
C LEU A 68 9.33 15.60 -6.17
N ASP A 69 10.24 15.18 -7.05
CA ASP A 69 10.75 13.80 -7.10
C ASP A 69 11.30 13.37 -5.72
N ARG A 70 12.04 14.28 -5.07
CA ARG A 70 12.61 14.05 -3.74
C ARG A 70 11.52 13.90 -2.68
N ALA A 71 10.51 14.77 -2.68
CA ALA A 71 9.41 14.72 -1.71
C ALA A 71 8.63 13.41 -1.80
N ILE A 72 8.39 12.92 -3.03
CA ILE A 72 7.72 11.62 -3.27
C ILE A 72 8.61 10.46 -2.82
N GLN A 73 9.93 10.53 -3.06
CA GLN A 73 10.85 9.50 -2.60
C GLN A 73 10.92 9.45 -1.06
N ASP A 74 10.98 10.60 -0.39
CA ASP A 74 11.02 10.67 1.07
C ASP A 74 9.74 10.12 1.71
N MET A 75 8.58 10.27 1.05
CA MET A 75 7.32 9.63 1.47
C MET A 75 7.48 8.10 1.55
N LYS A 76 8.09 7.49 0.54
CA LYS A 76 8.37 6.05 0.50
C LYS A 76 9.42 5.63 1.54
N GLU A 77 10.49 6.42 1.73
CA GLU A 77 11.57 6.13 2.68
C GLU A 77 11.08 6.23 4.15
N ALA A 78 10.26 7.24 4.47
CA ALA A 78 9.74 7.47 5.82
C ALA A 78 8.87 6.31 6.34
N TYR A 79 8.05 5.72 5.46
CA TYR A 79 7.25 4.54 5.80
C TYR A 79 8.12 3.33 6.16
N ASN A 80 9.24 3.13 5.46
CA ASN A 80 10.16 2.02 5.70
C ASN A 80 11.01 2.16 6.99
N LEU A 81 11.10 3.36 7.57
CA LEU A 81 11.97 3.68 8.72
C LEU A 81 11.21 4.07 10.00
N TRP A 82 9.91 3.76 10.12
CA TRP A 82 9.10 3.98 11.34
C TRP A 82 9.12 5.45 11.82
N GLY A 83 9.14 6.41 10.89
CA GLY A 83 9.22 7.85 11.17
C GLY A 83 8.11 8.66 10.48
N SER A 84 7.42 9.49 11.26
CA SER A 84 6.16 10.19 10.98
C SER A 84 5.96 10.75 9.54
N PRO A 85 4.84 10.42 8.85
CA PRO A 85 4.55 10.81 7.47
C PRO A 85 4.05 12.26 7.30
N ILE A 86 3.95 13.03 8.39
CA ILE A 86 3.21 14.31 8.40
C ILE A 86 3.87 15.36 7.48
N ILE A 87 5.18 15.24 7.20
CA ILE A 87 5.95 16.30 6.52
C ILE A 87 5.88 16.20 4.98
N SER A 88 5.33 15.13 4.39
CA SER A 88 5.35 14.96 2.92
C SER A 88 4.15 15.59 2.19
N ASN A 89 2.91 15.42 2.68
CA ASN A 89 1.72 15.94 1.99
C ASN A 89 1.75 17.47 1.82
N ASP A 90 2.13 18.20 2.88
CA ASP A 90 2.21 19.66 2.85
C ASP A 90 3.32 20.15 1.89
N ILE A 91 4.49 19.49 1.90
CA ILE A 91 5.59 19.84 1.00
C ILE A 91 5.22 19.56 -0.46
N ILE A 92 4.61 18.41 -0.74
CA ILE A 92 4.14 18.05 -2.08
C ILE A 92 3.12 19.09 -2.57
N THR A 93 2.15 19.43 -1.73
CA THR A 93 1.11 20.42 -2.05
C THR A 93 1.74 21.77 -2.36
N LEU A 94 2.60 22.27 -1.46
CA LEU A 94 3.31 23.54 -1.63
C LEU A 94 4.14 23.60 -2.92
N LEU A 95 4.85 22.52 -3.25
CA LEU A 95 5.65 22.45 -4.48
C LEU A 95 4.75 22.51 -5.72
N ILE A 96 3.67 21.73 -5.77
CA ILE A 96 2.74 21.69 -6.92
C ILE A 96 2.02 23.04 -7.08
N GLU A 97 1.55 23.64 -6.00
CA GLU A 97 0.93 24.97 -6.01
C GLU A 97 1.89 26.05 -6.49
N SER A 98 3.18 25.90 -6.18
CA SER A 98 4.24 26.81 -6.64
C SER A 98 4.74 26.52 -8.06
N GLY A 99 4.10 25.60 -8.79
CA GLY A 99 4.38 25.33 -10.19
C GLY A 99 5.34 24.17 -10.45
N ALA A 100 5.54 23.26 -9.49
CA ALA A 100 6.21 21.99 -9.76
C ALA A 100 5.42 21.19 -10.81
N VAL A 101 6.14 20.67 -11.81
CA VAL A 101 5.59 19.92 -12.94
C VAL A 101 5.56 18.44 -12.59
N ILE A 102 4.42 17.81 -12.80
CA ILE A 102 4.27 16.36 -12.72
C ILE A 102 4.61 15.78 -14.10
N GLU A 103 5.78 15.15 -14.21
CA GLU A 103 6.22 14.53 -15.46
C GLU A 103 5.35 13.30 -15.77
N LYS A 104 4.50 13.39 -16.79
CA LYS A 104 3.55 12.32 -17.18
C LYS A 104 4.20 10.98 -17.51
N GLU A 105 5.45 11.02 -17.97
CA GLU A 105 6.24 9.85 -18.35
C GLU A 105 6.77 9.08 -17.13
N LYS A 106 6.74 9.68 -15.94
CA LYS A 106 7.06 8.99 -14.68
C LYS A 106 5.81 8.29 -14.16
N ILE A 107 5.41 7.26 -14.90
CA ILE A 107 4.25 6.40 -14.64
C ILE A 107 4.24 5.87 -13.19
N ASP A 108 5.43 5.76 -12.57
CA ASP A 108 5.66 5.22 -11.23
C ASP A 108 5.26 6.13 -10.05
N TYR A 109 5.02 7.43 -10.25
CA TYR A 109 4.69 8.31 -9.12
C TYR A 109 3.29 8.14 -8.60
N LEU A 110 2.31 7.98 -9.50
CA LEU A 110 0.92 7.95 -9.09
C LEU A 110 0.60 6.75 -8.19
N PRO A 111 1.11 5.51 -8.43
CA PRO A 111 0.98 4.42 -7.47
C PRO A 111 1.52 4.75 -6.07
N LEU A 112 2.71 5.35 -5.95
CA LEU A 112 3.28 5.75 -4.65
C LEU A 112 2.41 6.79 -3.93
N ILE A 113 1.85 7.75 -4.69
CA ILE A 113 0.91 8.74 -4.15
C ILE A 113 -0.36 8.06 -3.64
N PHE A 114 -0.92 7.09 -4.36
CA PHE A 114 -2.07 6.32 -3.88
C PHE A 114 -1.78 5.45 -2.65
N GLU A 115 -0.53 5.00 -2.49
CA GLU A 115 -0.12 4.16 -1.38
C GLU A 115 0.05 4.94 -0.06
N TYR A 116 0.58 6.16 -0.13
CA TYR A 116 1.06 6.86 1.06
C TYR A 116 0.51 8.28 1.26
N ALA A 117 -0.03 8.92 0.22
CA ALA A 117 -0.51 10.29 0.33
C ALA A 117 -1.95 10.37 0.84
N SER A 118 -2.35 11.58 1.26
CA SER A 118 -3.75 11.87 1.57
C SER A 118 -4.58 11.94 0.29
N LYS A 119 -5.90 11.80 0.45
CA LYS A 119 -6.85 11.94 -0.66
C LYS A 119 -6.71 13.27 -1.40
N GLU A 120 -6.47 14.37 -0.68
CA GLU A 120 -6.31 15.69 -1.28
C GLU A 120 -5.09 15.75 -2.24
N VAL A 121 -3.96 15.14 -1.84
CA VAL A 121 -2.78 15.06 -2.70
C VAL A 121 -3.03 14.17 -3.91
N ILE A 122 -3.74 13.05 -3.73
CA ILE A 122 -4.18 12.19 -4.84
C ILE A 122 -4.99 13.00 -5.86
N GLU A 123 -6.01 13.72 -5.40
CA GLU A 123 -6.87 14.55 -6.25
C GLU A 123 -6.07 15.66 -6.95
N LEU A 124 -5.12 16.27 -6.27
CA LEU A 124 -4.22 17.26 -6.85
C LEU A 124 -3.38 16.68 -8.00
N PHE A 125 -2.80 15.48 -7.83
CA PHE A 125 -2.06 14.80 -8.90
C PHE A 125 -2.95 14.49 -10.10
N LEU A 126 -4.17 14.00 -9.85
CA LEU A 126 -5.15 13.71 -10.89
C LEU A 126 -5.54 14.97 -11.66
N ALA A 127 -5.80 16.09 -10.96
CA ALA A 127 -6.15 17.37 -11.56
C ALA A 127 -5.03 17.95 -12.44
N LYS A 128 -3.77 17.62 -12.14
CA LYS A 128 -2.59 17.97 -12.96
C LYS A 128 -2.35 16.99 -14.12
N GLY A 129 -3.23 16.01 -14.32
CA GLY A 129 -3.17 15.07 -15.44
C GLY A 129 -2.08 13.99 -15.28
N ALA A 130 -1.80 13.57 -14.05
CA ALA A 130 -0.85 12.49 -13.75
C ALA A 130 -1.37 11.10 -14.21
N PHE A 131 -2.69 10.95 -14.34
CA PHE A 131 -3.31 9.73 -14.85
C PHE A 131 -3.30 9.72 -16.39
N ASN A 132 -2.69 8.70 -16.98
CA ASN A 132 -2.53 8.53 -18.43
C ASN A 132 -3.58 7.60 -19.05
N GLY A 133 -4.42 6.96 -18.24
CA GLY A 133 -5.49 6.08 -18.71
C GLY A 133 -5.06 4.70 -19.18
N SER A 134 -3.77 4.33 -19.08
CA SER A 134 -3.32 3.00 -19.47
C SER A 134 -3.78 1.94 -18.47
N GLU A 135 -4.01 0.72 -18.96
CA GLU A 135 -4.38 -0.41 -18.12
C GLU A 135 -3.28 -0.76 -17.11
N GLU A 136 -2.01 -0.67 -17.53
CA GLU A 136 -0.84 -0.86 -16.67
C GLU A 136 -0.83 0.13 -15.51
N GLN A 137 -1.03 1.43 -15.78
CA GLN A 137 -1.05 2.44 -14.72
C GLN A 137 -2.26 2.23 -13.79
N SER A 138 -3.42 1.89 -14.34
CA SER A 138 -4.63 1.58 -13.57
C SER A 138 -4.40 0.39 -12.63
N ARG A 139 -3.77 -0.69 -13.14
CA ARG A 139 -3.42 -1.88 -12.34
C ARG A 139 -2.47 -1.51 -11.19
N SER A 140 -1.42 -0.76 -11.46
CA SER A 140 -0.46 -0.33 -10.43
C SER A 140 -1.10 0.57 -9.38
N ILE A 141 -1.94 1.53 -9.79
CA ILE A 141 -2.68 2.41 -8.87
C ILE A 141 -3.58 1.61 -7.95
N VAL A 142 -4.40 0.69 -8.47
CA VAL A 142 -5.32 -0.10 -7.65
C VAL A 142 -4.57 -0.99 -6.67
N LEU A 143 -3.47 -1.62 -7.09
CA LEU A 143 -2.67 -2.46 -6.19
C LEU A 143 -2.07 -1.64 -5.04
N SER A 144 -1.52 -0.46 -5.32
CA SER A 144 -1.00 0.45 -4.28
C SER A 144 -2.11 0.98 -3.36
N ALA A 145 -3.23 1.44 -3.94
CA ALA A 145 -4.37 1.97 -3.21
C ALA A 145 -4.99 0.93 -2.27
N LEU A 146 -5.18 -0.31 -2.74
CA LEU A 146 -5.71 -1.37 -1.90
C LEU A 146 -4.65 -1.94 -0.95
N GLY A 147 -3.37 -1.85 -1.29
CA GLY A 147 -2.24 -2.27 -0.48
C GLY A 147 -1.97 -1.38 0.74
N ARG A 148 -2.36 -0.09 0.68
CA ARG A 148 -2.10 0.90 1.74
C ARG A 148 -2.60 0.50 3.13
N SER A 149 -2.05 1.18 4.15
CA SER A 149 -2.53 1.11 5.53
C SER A 149 -3.97 1.62 5.63
N ALA A 150 -4.82 0.89 6.36
CA ALA A 150 -6.22 1.23 6.58
C ALA A 150 -6.46 1.83 7.98
N GLU A 151 -5.56 2.69 8.45
CA GLU A 151 -5.69 3.40 9.73
C GLU A 151 -6.91 4.34 9.75
N ASN A 152 -7.07 5.14 8.69
CA ASN A 152 -8.31 5.88 8.43
C ASN A 152 -9.19 5.08 7.47
N ILE A 153 -10.19 4.40 8.04
CA ILE A 153 -11.09 3.49 7.32
C ILE A 153 -11.90 4.22 6.24
N GLN A 154 -12.42 5.40 6.57
CA GLN A 154 -13.25 6.17 5.64
C GLN A 154 -12.41 6.63 4.45
N GLU A 155 -11.23 7.19 4.71
CA GLU A 155 -10.35 7.63 3.63
C GLU A 155 -9.84 6.45 2.79
N TYR A 156 -9.51 5.31 3.42
CA TYR A 156 -9.16 4.09 2.70
C TYR A 156 -10.27 3.64 1.76
N GLU A 157 -11.52 3.63 2.23
CA GLU A 157 -12.67 3.24 1.42
C GLU A 157 -12.87 4.18 0.23
N GLU A 158 -12.80 5.49 0.44
CA GLU A 158 -12.93 6.49 -0.63
C GLU A 158 -11.80 6.37 -1.68
N ILE A 159 -10.56 6.14 -1.24
CA ILE A 159 -9.40 5.95 -2.13
C ILE A 159 -9.49 4.61 -2.87
N ALA A 160 -9.94 3.55 -2.21
CA ALA A 160 -10.17 2.25 -2.85
C ALA A 160 -11.23 2.36 -3.95
N GLU A 161 -12.36 3.03 -3.68
CA GLU A 161 -13.42 3.28 -4.66
C GLU A 161 -12.92 4.09 -5.86
N LEU A 162 -12.17 5.18 -5.59
CA LEU A 162 -11.57 6.01 -6.62
C LEU A 162 -10.60 5.19 -7.50
N ALA A 163 -9.67 4.46 -6.89
CA ALA A 163 -8.68 3.68 -7.63
C ALA A 163 -9.37 2.60 -8.49
N LEU A 164 -10.33 1.86 -7.91
CA LEU A 164 -11.10 0.83 -8.63
C LEU A 164 -11.89 1.39 -9.81
N SER A 165 -12.25 2.67 -9.81
CA SER A 165 -12.92 3.33 -10.93
C SER A 165 -12.04 3.46 -12.18
N PHE A 166 -10.72 3.40 -12.03
CA PHE A 166 -9.78 3.46 -13.15
C PHE A 166 -9.69 2.13 -13.90
N VAL A 167 -10.03 1.01 -13.26
CA VAL A 167 -9.98 -0.31 -13.89
C VAL A 167 -11.27 -0.60 -14.66
N GLN A 168 -11.17 -0.55 -16.00
CA GLN A 168 -12.32 -0.77 -16.89
C GLN A 168 -12.69 -2.25 -17.06
N SER A 169 -11.69 -3.16 -17.09
CA SER A 169 -11.96 -4.59 -17.20
C SER A 169 -12.52 -5.14 -15.88
N LYS A 170 -13.70 -5.76 -15.97
CA LYS A 170 -14.33 -6.42 -14.83
C LYS A 170 -13.52 -7.61 -14.35
N GLU A 171 -12.91 -8.34 -15.28
CA GLU A 171 -12.07 -9.50 -15.03
C GLU A 171 -10.81 -9.08 -14.26
N LEU A 172 -10.13 -8.02 -14.71
CA LEU A 172 -8.97 -7.46 -14.01
C LEU A 172 -9.36 -6.94 -12.62
N LYS A 173 -10.48 -6.22 -12.52
CA LYS A 173 -11.00 -5.74 -11.23
C LYS A 173 -11.20 -6.89 -10.24
N GLN A 174 -11.84 -7.97 -10.69
CA GLN A 174 -12.06 -9.15 -9.86
C GLN A 174 -10.73 -9.85 -9.49
N GLU A 175 -9.82 -10.05 -10.45
CA GLU A 175 -8.50 -10.64 -10.21
C GLU A 175 -7.75 -9.89 -9.10
N ILE A 176 -7.75 -8.55 -9.16
CA ILE A 176 -7.08 -7.70 -8.18
C ILE A 176 -7.76 -7.81 -6.81
N LEU A 177 -9.08 -7.67 -6.75
CA LEU A 177 -9.83 -7.76 -5.49
C LEU A 177 -9.61 -9.11 -4.80
N ASP A 178 -9.70 -10.20 -5.56
CA ASP A 178 -9.50 -11.56 -5.08
C ASP A 178 -8.07 -11.77 -4.56
N ARG A 179 -7.07 -11.30 -5.31
CA ARG A 179 -5.66 -11.39 -4.91
C ARG A 179 -5.38 -10.58 -3.64
N VAL A 180 -5.85 -9.33 -3.58
CA VAL A 180 -5.62 -8.46 -2.41
C VAL A 180 -6.34 -9.01 -1.18
N PHE A 181 -7.58 -9.50 -1.34
CA PHE A 181 -8.28 -10.19 -0.27
C PHE A 181 -7.45 -11.38 0.22
N LEU A 182 -7.03 -12.27 -0.68
CA LEU A 182 -6.32 -13.47 -0.30
C LEU A 182 -4.97 -13.21 0.40
N TYR A 183 -4.22 -12.21 -0.03
CA TYR A 183 -2.84 -12.01 0.44
C TYR A 183 -2.64 -10.82 1.36
N TRP A 184 -3.41 -9.73 1.26
CA TRP A 184 -3.09 -8.44 1.89
C TRP A 184 -4.18 -7.88 2.83
N SER A 185 -5.23 -8.65 3.13
CA SER A 185 -6.32 -8.23 4.04
C SER A 185 -6.11 -8.70 5.48
N TYR A 186 -5.11 -8.15 6.18
CA TYR A 186 -4.74 -8.55 7.55
C TYR A 186 -5.60 -7.92 8.67
N SER A 187 -6.74 -7.31 8.33
CA SER A 187 -7.66 -6.75 9.31
C SER A 187 -9.10 -6.90 8.86
N THR A 188 -10.02 -6.99 9.83
CA THR A 188 -11.46 -7.12 9.60
C THR A 188 -12.04 -5.94 8.84
N ASN A 189 -11.57 -4.71 9.12
CA ASN A 189 -11.98 -3.52 8.38
C ASN A 189 -11.57 -3.58 6.90
N LYS A 190 -10.33 -3.97 6.62
CA LYS A 190 -9.83 -4.09 5.24
C LYS A 190 -10.56 -5.20 4.49
N MET A 191 -10.79 -6.35 5.14
CA MET A 191 -11.63 -7.42 4.59
C MET A 191 -13.05 -6.94 4.28
N ALA A 192 -13.70 -6.23 5.20
CA ALA A 192 -15.06 -5.72 5.00
C ALA A 192 -15.17 -4.81 3.78
N ILE A 193 -14.21 -3.90 3.59
CA ILE A 193 -14.19 -2.98 2.46
C ILE A 193 -13.95 -3.75 1.15
N LEU A 194 -12.97 -4.66 1.12
CA LEU A 194 -12.71 -5.49 -0.08
C LEU A 194 -13.94 -6.33 -0.47
N LEU A 195 -14.64 -6.92 0.51
CA LEU A 195 -15.88 -7.65 0.28
C LEU A 195 -16.99 -6.73 -0.23
N LYS A 196 -17.13 -5.51 0.32
CA LYS A 196 -18.06 -4.49 -0.19
C LYS A 196 -17.76 -4.12 -1.65
N GLN A 197 -16.48 -4.09 -2.03
CA GLN A 197 -16.04 -3.82 -3.40
C GLN A 197 -16.18 -5.02 -4.35
N GLY A 198 -16.57 -6.19 -3.85
CA GLY A 198 -16.87 -7.38 -4.64
C GLY A 198 -15.81 -8.48 -4.62
N ALA A 199 -14.83 -8.43 -3.69
CA ALA A 199 -13.89 -9.54 -3.54
C ALA A 199 -14.60 -10.85 -3.23
N ASN A 200 -14.16 -11.94 -3.86
CA ASN A 200 -14.69 -13.26 -3.61
C ASN A 200 -14.12 -13.83 -2.30
N ILE A 201 -14.96 -13.95 -1.27
CA ILE A 201 -14.56 -14.50 0.03
C ILE A 201 -14.02 -15.93 -0.04
N ASN A 202 -14.38 -16.68 -1.09
CA ASN A 202 -14.01 -18.09 -1.30
C ASN A 202 -12.86 -18.25 -2.30
N VAL A 203 -12.16 -17.17 -2.66
CA VAL A 203 -10.94 -17.27 -3.47
C VAL A 203 -9.91 -18.16 -2.77
N THR A 204 -9.21 -18.96 -3.57
CA THR A 204 -8.10 -19.80 -3.10
C THR A 204 -6.83 -19.50 -3.85
N ASP A 205 -5.69 -19.76 -3.22
CA ASP A 205 -4.39 -19.69 -3.89
C ASP A 205 -4.18 -20.85 -4.89
N GLU A 206 -2.99 -20.90 -5.49
CA GLU A 206 -2.58 -21.98 -6.38
C GLU A 206 -2.60 -23.38 -5.73
N ASN A 207 -2.45 -23.46 -4.40
CA ASN A 207 -2.53 -24.67 -3.59
C ASN A 207 -3.95 -25.02 -3.15
N GLY A 208 -4.95 -24.19 -3.48
CA GLY A 208 -6.32 -24.36 -3.01
C GLY A 208 -6.53 -23.93 -1.56
N GLU A 209 -5.59 -23.18 -0.97
CA GLU A 209 -5.74 -22.63 0.38
C GLU A 209 -6.62 -21.38 0.33
N SER A 210 -7.65 -21.35 1.19
CA SER A 210 -8.50 -20.17 1.38
C SER A 210 -7.91 -19.22 2.42
N LYS A 211 -8.43 -18.00 2.47
CA LYS A 211 -8.06 -17.03 3.53
C LYS A 211 -8.29 -17.61 4.94
N LEU A 212 -9.37 -18.37 5.16
CA LEU A 212 -9.63 -19.03 6.44
C LEU A 212 -8.51 -19.99 6.83
N MET A 213 -7.98 -20.77 5.87
CA MET A 213 -6.86 -21.68 6.13
C MET A 213 -5.58 -20.94 6.49
N GLU A 214 -5.26 -19.86 5.77
CA GLU A 214 -4.08 -19.03 6.03
C GLU A 214 -4.11 -18.47 7.47
N VAL A 215 -5.22 -17.85 7.86
CA VAL A 215 -5.40 -17.28 9.20
C VAL A 215 -5.34 -18.38 10.28
N LEU A 216 -5.90 -19.56 10.00
CA LEU A 216 -5.83 -20.72 10.90
C LEU A 216 -4.43 -21.35 11.02
N ARG A 217 -3.46 -21.01 10.16
CA ARG A 217 -2.08 -21.52 10.24
C ARG A 217 -1.18 -20.69 11.15
N ALA A 218 -1.61 -19.52 11.61
CA ALA A 218 -0.95 -18.81 12.70
C ALA A 218 -0.89 -19.73 13.94
N ILE A 219 0.19 -19.62 14.74
CA ILE A 219 0.38 -20.43 15.94
C ILE A 219 0.54 -19.50 17.16
N PRO A 220 -0.32 -19.63 18.18
CA PRO A 220 -1.60 -20.33 18.15
C PRO A 220 -2.58 -19.61 17.21
N PHE A 221 -3.47 -20.35 16.54
CA PHE A 221 -4.43 -19.75 15.61
C PHE A 221 -5.38 -18.76 16.29
N THR A 222 -5.58 -18.90 17.61
CA THR A 222 -6.40 -17.98 18.42
C THR A 222 -5.84 -16.55 18.44
N ARG A 223 -4.57 -16.34 18.05
CA ARG A 223 -4.01 -14.99 17.85
C ARG A 223 -4.80 -14.18 16.82
N ASN A 224 -5.41 -14.85 15.85
CA ASN A 224 -6.19 -14.21 14.79
C ASN A 224 -7.69 -14.51 14.94
N ALA A 225 -8.17 -14.72 16.19
CA ALA A 225 -9.56 -15.11 16.45
C ALA A 225 -10.59 -14.14 15.86
N GLU A 226 -10.33 -12.84 15.89
CA GLU A 226 -11.21 -11.82 15.31
C GLU A 226 -11.39 -12.02 13.79
N GLU A 227 -10.29 -12.22 13.06
CA GLU A 227 -10.29 -12.46 11.61
C GLU A 227 -11.01 -13.77 11.27
N ILE A 228 -10.76 -14.84 12.03
CA ILE A 228 -11.42 -16.14 11.84
C ILE A 228 -12.94 -15.99 12.01
N ILE A 229 -13.37 -15.37 13.10
CA ILE A 229 -14.79 -15.16 13.40
C ILE A 229 -15.43 -14.28 12.33
N PHE A 230 -14.74 -13.23 11.88
CA PHE A 230 -15.21 -12.34 10.82
C PHE A 230 -15.47 -13.11 9.52
N LEU A 231 -14.51 -13.92 9.06
CA LEU A 231 -14.63 -14.70 7.83
C LEU A 231 -15.81 -15.68 7.89
N ILE A 232 -15.95 -16.42 8.99
CA ILE A 232 -17.04 -17.40 9.19
C ILE A 232 -18.41 -16.70 9.19
N ARG A 233 -18.51 -15.53 9.85
CA ARG A 233 -19.75 -14.75 9.89
C ARG A 233 -20.12 -14.16 8.53
N ASN A 234 -19.14 -13.79 7.71
CA ASN A 234 -19.35 -13.27 6.36
C ASN A 234 -19.52 -14.36 5.30
N GLY A 235 -19.68 -15.63 5.70
CA GLY A 235 -20.11 -16.71 4.80
C GLY A 235 -18.99 -17.32 3.97
N ILE A 236 -17.74 -17.28 4.45
CA ILE A 236 -16.68 -18.10 3.85
C ILE A 236 -17.07 -19.58 3.87
N ASP A 237 -16.76 -20.30 2.80
CA ASP A 237 -16.94 -21.73 2.72
C ASP A 237 -15.90 -22.42 3.63
N VAL A 238 -16.40 -22.94 4.74
CA VAL A 238 -15.63 -23.64 5.77
C VAL A 238 -15.15 -25.03 5.33
N ASN A 239 -15.65 -25.53 4.19
CA ASN A 239 -15.37 -26.85 3.63
C ASN A 239 -14.43 -26.83 2.41
N ILE A 240 -13.84 -25.67 2.08
CA ILE A 240 -12.78 -25.61 1.07
C ILE A 240 -11.69 -26.63 1.43
N LYS A 241 -11.25 -27.41 0.43
CA LYS A 241 -10.15 -28.37 0.56
C LYS A 241 -8.93 -27.83 -0.16
N ASN A 242 -7.77 -27.88 0.48
CA ASN A 242 -6.54 -27.66 -0.26
C ASN A 242 -6.27 -28.82 -1.24
N LYS A 243 -5.57 -28.53 -2.34
CA LYS A 243 -5.37 -29.47 -3.45
C LYS A 243 -4.47 -30.64 -3.08
N HIS A 244 -3.46 -30.39 -2.24
CA HIS A 244 -2.41 -31.37 -1.98
C HIS A 244 -2.78 -32.40 -0.92
N SER A 245 -3.37 -31.95 0.18
CA SER A 245 -3.61 -32.79 1.36
C SER A 245 -5.09 -33.07 1.61
N ASN A 246 -5.98 -32.51 0.78
CA ASN A 246 -7.43 -32.58 0.97
C ASN A 246 -7.88 -32.16 2.38
N ILE A 247 -7.17 -31.22 3.01
CA ILE A 247 -7.52 -30.78 4.37
C ILE A 247 -8.39 -29.54 4.33
N THR A 248 -9.18 -29.38 5.39
CA THR A 248 -10.13 -28.29 5.61
C THR A 248 -9.71 -27.43 6.81
N ALA A 249 -10.49 -26.39 7.11
CA ALA A 249 -10.32 -25.60 8.33
C ALA A 249 -10.34 -26.44 9.63
N LEU A 250 -11.23 -27.44 9.72
CA LEU A 250 -11.32 -28.32 10.91
C LEU A 250 -10.06 -29.17 11.09
N ASP A 251 -9.48 -29.67 10.00
CA ASP A 251 -8.25 -30.48 10.07
C ASP A 251 -7.07 -29.66 10.59
N ILE A 252 -6.96 -28.39 10.20
CA ILE A 252 -5.91 -27.48 10.68
C ILE A 252 -6.04 -27.26 12.18
N ILE A 253 -7.23 -26.92 12.67
CA ILE A 253 -7.49 -26.71 14.11
C ILE A 253 -7.13 -27.98 14.91
N ASN A 254 -7.64 -29.14 14.48
CA ASN A 254 -7.38 -30.40 15.17
C ASN A 254 -5.88 -30.74 15.28
N ARG A 255 -5.11 -30.48 14.22
CA ARG A 255 -3.64 -30.69 14.23
C ARG A 255 -2.94 -29.72 15.17
N GLN A 256 -3.32 -28.44 15.15
CA GLN A 256 -2.72 -27.46 16.05
C GLN A 256 -3.01 -27.78 17.52
N LYS A 257 -4.25 -28.15 17.85
CA LYS A 257 -4.66 -28.50 19.21
C LYS A 257 -3.91 -29.69 19.80
N GLN A 258 -3.48 -30.63 18.96
CA GLN A 258 -2.66 -31.77 19.38
C GLN A 258 -1.21 -31.38 19.69
N LYS A 259 -0.72 -30.28 19.11
CA LYS A 259 0.70 -29.92 19.09
C LYS A 259 1.05 -28.73 19.97
N TYR A 260 0.11 -27.83 20.23
CA TYR A 260 0.37 -26.55 20.90
C TYR A 260 -0.66 -26.27 22.00
N GLU A 261 -0.27 -25.44 22.97
CA GLU A 261 -1.19 -24.83 23.94
C GLU A 261 -1.89 -23.62 23.30
N TYR A 262 -3.16 -23.41 23.60
CA TYR A 262 -4.00 -22.36 22.99
C TYR A 262 -5.05 -21.87 23.98
N ASP A 263 -5.62 -20.69 23.71
CA ASP A 263 -6.75 -20.19 24.47
C ASP A 263 -7.98 -21.08 24.22
N LYS A 264 -8.31 -21.89 25.23
CA LYS A 264 -9.40 -22.86 25.18
C LYS A 264 -10.74 -22.19 24.87
N VAL A 265 -11.00 -21.02 25.45
CA VAL A 265 -12.27 -20.30 25.28
C VAL A 265 -12.44 -19.87 23.82
N SER A 266 -11.45 -19.18 23.23
CA SER A 266 -11.51 -18.78 21.82
C SER A 266 -11.56 -19.96 20.87
N SER A 267 -10.83 -21.05 21.16
CA SER A 267 -10.88 -22.28 20.34
C SER A 267 -12.28 -22.89 20.31
N GLU A 268 -12.94 -23.03 21.47
CA GLU A 268 -14.29 -23.58 21.57
C GLU A 268 -15.31 -22.71 20.82
N VAL A 269 -15.18 -21.39 20.88
CA VAL A 269 -16.03 -20.45 20.11
C VAL A 269 -15.85 -20.65 18.60
N ILE A 270 -14.61 -20.70 18.12
CA ILE A 270 -14.31 -20.88 16.70
C ILE A 270 -14.82 -22.23 16.20
N GLU A 271 -14.55 -23.30 16.94
CA GLU A 271 -15.02 -24.65 16.60
C GLU A 271 -16.56 -24.71 16.53
N LYS A 272 -17.23 -24.15 17.53
CA LYS A 272 -18.70 -24.08 17.55
C LYS A 272 -19.23 -23.36 16.30
N LEU A 273 -18.65 -22.21 15.94
CA LEU A 273 -19.04 -21.48 14.75
C LEU A 273 -18.82 -22.29 13.46
N LEU A 274 -17.69 -23.00 13.35
CA LEU A 274 -17.42 -23.88 12.21
C LEU A 274 -18.46 -24.99 12.11
N TYR A 275 -18.78 -25.68 13.20
CA TYR A 275 -19.81 -26.73 13.21
C TYR A 275 -21.20 -26.18 12.89
N GLU A 276 -21.56 -25.00 13.40
CA GLU A 276 -22.82 -24.31 13.05
C GLU A 276 -22.90 -24.00 11.55
N LYS A 277 -21.76 -23.73 10.89
CA LYS A 277 -21.67 -23.56 9.43
C LYS A 277 -21.52 -24.88 8.66
N GLY A 278 -21.63 -26.02 9.34
CA GLY A 278 -21.55 -27.33 8.70
C GLY A 278 -20.15 -27.72 8.25
N ALA A 279 -19.12 -27.24 8.94
CA ALA A 279 -17.75 -27.63 8.68
C ALA A 279 -17.55 -29.14 8.87
N LYS A 280 -16.80 -29.74 7.96
CA LYS A 280 -16.45 -31.16 7.91
C LYS A 280 -14.93 -31.28 7.78
N SER A 281 -14.38 -32.37 8.27
CA SER A 281 -12.99 -32.72 7.96
C SER A 281 -12.87 -33.12 6.49
N GLY A 282 -11.65 -33.05 5.95
CA GLY A 282 -11.37 -33.47 4.58
C GLY A 282 -11.78 -34.92 4.29
N ALA A 283 -11.63 -35.81 5.29
CA ALA A 283 -12.03 -37.21 5.20
C ALA A 283 -13.56 -37.41 5.12
N GLN A 284 -14.36 -36.43 5.56
CA GLN A 284 -15.82 -36.45 5.51
C GLN A 284 -16.39 -35.84 4.23
N LEU A 285 -15.55 -35.23 3.39
CA LEU A 285 -15.95 -34.63 2.12
C LEU A 285 -15.67 -35.58 0.95
N PRO A 286 -16.41 -35.48 -0.16
CA PRO A 286 -16.12 -36.24 -1.38
C PRO A 286 -14.66 -36.03 -1.82
N LYS A 287 -14.06 -37.07 -2.41
CA LYS A 287 -12.72 -36.97 -3.01
C LYS A 287 -12.73 -36.00 -4.18
#